data_AF-A0A7X4JEX6-F1
#
_entry.id   AF-A0A7X4JEX6-F1
#
_cell.length_a   1.000
_cell.length_b   1.000
_cell.length_c   1.000
_cell.angle_alpha   90.00
_cell.angle_beta   90.00
_cell.angle_gamma   90.00
#
_symmetry.space_group_name_H-M   'P 1'
#
loop_
_entity.id
_entity.type
_entity.pdbx_description
1 polymer ?
#
loop_
_entity_poly.entity_id
_entity_poly.type
_entity_poly.pdbx_seq_one_letter_code
_entity_poly.pdbx_strand_id
1 'polypeptide(L)'
;QGPRLESAAEVDRLERDGCTMVGMTTMPEASLARELDMRYAVCALAVNHAAGRVPGDTSILAQLERHTSQGAERFAAVLERLIPAIC
;
A
#
# COMPACT_ATOMS: atom_id res chain seq x y z
N GLN A 1 8.12 4.52 -10.00
CA GLN A 1 6.75 4.77 -10.49
C GLN A 1 6.44 3.72 -11.54
N GLY A 2 5.30 3.02 -11.41
CA GLY A 2 4.94 1.92 -12.32
C GLY A 2 4.38 2.39 -13.67
N PRO A 3 3.55 1.60 -14.36
CA PRO A 3 2.65 0.55 -13.85
C PRO A 3 3.32 -0.83 -13.64
N ARG A 4 4.60 -0.97 -13.98
CA ARG A 4 5.36 -2.19 -13.73
C ARG A 4 5.58 -2.38 -12.23
N LEU A 5 5.42 -3.62 -11.76
CA LEU A 5 5.88 -4.03 -10.42
C LEU A 5 7.41 -3.93 -10.33
N GLU A 6 7.94 -3.85 -9.12
CA GLU A 6 9.36 -3.71 -8.83
C GLU A 6 10.14 -4.97 -9.26
N SER A 7 11.44 -4.82 -9.51
CA SER A 7 12.41 -5.91 -9.61
C SER A 7 13.00 -6.25 -8.23
N ALA A 8 13.63 -7.42 -8.09
CA ALA A 8 14.31 -7.80 -6.86
C ALA A 8 15.32 -6.73 -6.41
N ALA A 9 16.14 -6.23 -7.33
CA ALA A 9 17.15 -5.22 -7.03
C ALA A 9 16.55 -3.88 -6.54
N GLU A 10 15.39 -3.50 -7.06
CA GLU A 10 14.67 -2.30 -6.60
C GLU A 10 14.08 -2.52 -5.20
N VAL A 11 13.48 -3.68 -4.93
CA VAL A 11 12.98 -4.03 -3.59
C VAL A 11 14.13 -4.06 -2.57
N ASP A 12 15.24 -4.72 -2.90
CA ASP A 12 16.40 -4.84 -2.01
C ASP A 12 17.05 -3.49 -1.73
N ARG A 13 16.96 -2.55 -2.67
CA ARG A 13 17.37 -1.16 -2.43
C ARG A 13 16.41 -0.46 -1.47
N LEU A 14 15.11 -0.53 -1.74
CA LEU A 14 14.08 0.10 -0.90
C LEU A 14 14.12 -0.42 0.54
N GLU A 15 14.31 -1.73 0.73
CA GLU A 15 14.46 -2.32 2.07
C GLU A 15 15.70 -1.77 2.78
N ARG A 16 16.85 -1.64 2.09
CA ARG A 16 18.06 -1.01 2.63
C ARG A 16 17.88 0.47 2.95
N ASP A 17 17.04 1.17 2.18
CA ASP A 17 16.65 2.55 2.42
C ASP A 17 15.63 2.67 3.59
N GLY A 18 15.22 1.54 4.19
CA GLY A 18 14.32 1.47 5.35
C GLY A 18 12.83 1.41 4.98
N CYS A 19 12.47 1.22 3.71
CA CYS A 19 11.09 1.08 3.28
C CYS A 19 10.51 -0.26 3.73
N THR A 20 9.35 -0.23 4.39
CA THR A 20 8.60 -1.43 4.79
C THR A 20 7.52 -1.82 3.77
N MET A 21 7.10 -0.87 2.94
CA MET A 21 6.07 -1.07 1.92
C MET A 21 6.39 -0.21 0.70
N VAL A 22 6.03 -0.72 -0.48
CA VAL A 22 6.13 -0.01 -1.76
C VAL A 22 4.77 0.01 -2.43
N GLY A 23 4.47 1.14 -3.06
CA GLY A 23 3.23 1.38 -3.79
C GLY A 23 3.39 2.54 -4.76
N MET A 24 2.36 2.79 -5.57
CA MET A 24 2.40 3.81 -6.63
C MET A 24 1.52 5.03 -6.36
N THR A 25 0.81 5.04 -5.24
CA THR A 25 -0.15 6.09 -4.85
C THR A 25 0.24 6.70 -3.51
N THR A 26 -0.54 7.67 -3.01
CA THR A 26 -0.50 8.17 -1.63
C THR A 26 0.63 9.16 -1.31
N MET A 27 1.81 9.00 -1.91
CA MET A 27 2.96 9.89 -1.61
C MET A 27 2.69 11.37 -1.98
N PRO A 28 2.19 11.70 -3.20
CA PRO A 28 1.84 13.09 -3.53
C PRO A 28 0.77 13.69 -2.61
N GLU A 29 -0.26 12.91 -2.27
CA GLU A 29 -1.39 13.34 -1.45
C GLU A 29 -0.96 13.66 -0.01
N ALA A 30 -0.01 12.90 0.55
CA ALA A 30 0.52 13.15 1.88
C ALA A 30 1.23 14.51 1.98
N SER A 31 2.01 14.90 0.96
CA SER A 31 2.65 16.22 0.90
C SER A 31 1.61 17.34 0.86
N LEU A 32 0.61 17.20 -0.02
CA LEU A 32 -0.46 18.19 -0.17
C LEU A 32 -1.28 18.35 1.12
N ALA A 33 -1.61 17.24 1.79
CA ALA A 33 -2.31 17.29 3.08
C ALA A 33 -1.50 18.04 4.15
N ARG A 34 -0.17 17.85 4.15
CA ARG A 34 0.72 18.54 5.08
C ARG A 34 0.83 20.03 4.80
N GLU A 35 0.85 20.41 3.53
CA GLU A 35 0.86 21.81 3.07
C GLU A 35 -0.43 22.55 3.47
N LEU A 36 -1.56 21.84 3.49
CA LEU A 36 -2.87 22.37 3.90
C LEU A 36 -3.15 22.26 5.41
N ASP A 37 -2.19 21.81 6.21
CA ASP A 37 -2.34 21.52 7.64
C ASP A 37 -3.53 20.59 7.96
N MET A 38 -3.81 19.64 7.06
CA MET A 38 -4.90 18.70 7.19
C MET A 38 -4.46 17.47 7.99
N ARG A 39 -5.27 17.06 8.97
CA ARG A 39 -5.10 15.76 9.64
C ARG A 39 -5.19 14.64 8.59
N TYR A 40 -4.13 13.86 8.46
CA TYR A 40 -4.00 12.84 7.42
C TYR A 40 -3.52 11.52 8.00
N ALA A 41 -4.12 10.42 7.57
CA ALA A 41 -3.74 9.07 7.93
C ALA A 41 -3.82 8.16 6.70
N VAL A 42 -2.93 7.18 6.61
CA VAL A 42 -2.89 6.19 5.55
C VAL A 42 -3.15 4.82 6.14
N CYS A 43 -4.08 4.08 5.55
CA CYS A 43 -4.20 2.64 5.74
C CYS A 43 -3.86 1.97 4.42
N ALA A 44 -2.68 1.35 4.35
CA ALA A 44 -2.22 0.67 3.16
C ALA A 44 -2.36 -0.85 3.31
N LEU A 45 -2.87 -1.50 2.28
CA LEU A 45 -3.08 -2.94 2.25
C LEU A 45 -1.92 -3.63 1.54
N ALA A 46 -1.29 -4.58 2.22
CA ALA A 46 -0.29 -5.45 1.61
C ALA A 46 -0.99 -6.49 0.72
N VAL A 47 -0.92 -6.29 -0.59
CA VAL A 47 -1.58 -7.15 -1.60
C VAL A 47 -0.64 -8.20 -2.21
N ASN A 48 0.66 -8.02 -2.06
CA ASN A 48 1.70 -8.99 -2.40
C ASN A 48 2.91 -8.81 -1.47
N HIS A 49 3.77 -9.83 -1.39
CA HIS A 49 5.02 -9.77 -0.64
C HIS A 49 6.19 -9.54 -1.60
N ALA A 50 6.44 -8.27 -1.93
CA ALA A 50 7.56 -7.84 -2.76
C ALA A 50 7.67 -8.60 -4.09
N ALA A 51 6.75 -8.35 -5.01
CA ALA A 51 6.64 -9.01 -6.33
C ALA A 51 7.98 -9.19 -7.07
N GLY A 52 8.89 -8.22 -6.98
CA GLY A 52 10.20 -8.31 -7.62
C GLY A 52 11.10 -9.45 -7.16
N ARG A 53 10.93 -9.94 -5.93
CA ARG A 53 11.68 -11.08 -5.35
C ARG A 53 11.12 -12.45 -5.77
N VAL A 54 9.92 -12.48 -6.35
CA VAL A 54 9.29 -13.71 -6.88
C VAL A 54 8.95 -13.51 -8.36
N PRO A 55 9.96 -13.33 -9.23
CA PRO A 55 9.72 -13.03 -10.64
C PRO A 55 9.05 -14.21 -11.36
N GLY A 56 8.01 -13.91 -12.14
CA GLY A 56 7.28 -14.90 -12.95
C GLY A 56 6.06 -15.54 -12.27
N ASP A 57 5.74 -15.16 -11.04
CA ASP A 57 4.48 -15.58 -10.41
C ASP A 57 3.29 -14.80 -10.98
N THR A 58 2.69 -15.34 -12.04
CA THR A 58 1.47 -14.80 -12.67
C THR A 58 0.28 -14.79 -11.71
N SER A 59 0.38 -15.47 -10.56
CA SER A 59 -0.68 -15.47 -9.56
C SER A 59 -0.76 -14.15 -8.79
N ILE A 60 0.26 -13.29 -8.81
CA ILE A 60 0.24 -12.00 -8.08
C ILE A 60 -0.94 -11.13 -8.53
N LEU A 61 -1.20 -11.05 -9.84
CA LEU A 61 -2.35 -10.29 -10.36
C LEU A 61 -3.68 -10.94 -10.00
N ALA A 62 -3.76 -12.27 -9.99
CA ALA A 62 -4.97 -13.00 -9.58
C ALA A 62 -5.21 -12.96 -8.06
N GLN A 63 -4.14 -12.86 -7.25
CA GLN A 63 -4.20 -12.73 -5.81
C GLN A 63 -4.53 -11.30 -5.38
N LEU A 64 -4.16 -10.30 -6.19
CA LEU A 64 -4.43 -8.89 -5.95
C LEU A 64 -5.91 -8.63 -5.71
N GLU A 65 -6.79 -9.12 -6.59
CA GLU A 65 -8.24 -8.94 -6.43
C GLU A 65 -8.74 -9.56 -5.12
N ARG A 66 -8.30 -10.79 -4.81
CA ARG A 66 -8.70 -11.49 -3.58
C ARG A 66 -8.26 -10.75 -2.33
N HIS A 67 -6.98 -10.37 -2.26
CA HIS A 67 -6.45 -9.64 -1.11
C HIS A 67 -7.11 -8.27 -0.98
N THR A 68 -7.36 -7.58 -2.09
CA THR A 68 -8.04 -6.29 -2.11
C THR A 68 -9.46 -6.40 -1.57
N SER A 69 -10.26 -7.36 -2.04
CA SER A 69 -11.64 -7.55 -1.56
C SER A 69 -11.68 -7.88 -0.06
N GLN A 70 -10.87 -8.84 0.40
CA GLN A 70 -10.80 -9.19 1.82
C GLN A 70 -10.27 -8.04 2.68
N GLY A 71 -9.33 -7.27 2.13
CA GLY A 71 -8.77 -6.10 2.78
C GLY A 71 -9.78 -4.95 2.92
N ALA A 72 -10.59 -4.73 1.89
CA ALA A 72 -11.63 -3.69 1.89
C ALA A 72 -12.69 -3.95 2.97
N GLU A 73 -13.14 -5.20 3.12
CA GLU A 73 -14.08 -5.59 4.19
C GLU A 73 -13.50 -5.30 5.59
N ARG A 74 -12.24 -5.68 5.82
CA ARG A 74 -11.56 -5.41 7.10
C ARG A 74 -11.35 -3.91 7.33
N PHE A 75 -10.99 -3.18 6.29
CA PHE A 75 -10.81 -1.74 6.35
C PHE A 75 -12.11 -1.02 6.69
N ALA A 76 -13.23 -1.41 6.10
CA ALA A 76 -14.55 -0.88 6.44
C ALA A 76 -14.86 -1.07 7.93
N ALA A 77 -14.64 -2.27 8.48
CA ALA A 77 -14.84 -2.55 9.90
C ALA A 77 -13.91 -1.72 10.83
N VAL A 78 -12.69 -1.41 10.37
CA VAL A 78 -11.78 -0.51 11.09
C VAL A 78 -12.31 0.93 11.07
N LEU A 79 -12.77 1.42 9.92
CA LEU A 79 -13.33 2.76 9.80
C LEU A 79 -14.60 2.93 10.65
N GLU A 80 -15.51 1.96 10.65
CA GLU A 80 -16.72 1.98 11.49
C GLU A 80 -16.41 2.16 12.98
N ARG A 81 -15.28 1.60 13.45
CA ARG A 81 -14.84 1.73 14.85
C ARG A 81 -14.05 3.00 15.12
N LEU A 82 -13.26 3.47 14.14
CA LEU A 82 -12.38 4.63 14.31
C LEU A 82 -13.09 5.96 14.11
N ILE A 83 -14.02 6.06 13.16
CA ILE A 83 -14.71 7.33 12.85
C ILE A 83 -15.38 7.94 14.10
N PRO A 84 -16.14 7.19 14.92
CA PRO A 84 -16.76 7.74 16.13
C PRO A 84 -15.77 8.23 17.19
N ALA A 85 -14.50 7.83 17.13
CA ALA A 85 -13.47 8.23 18.09
C ALA A 85 -12.70 9.49 17.64
N ILE A 86 -12.85 9.91 16.38
CA ILE A 86 -12.07 11.01 15.77
C ILE A 86 -12.98 12.19 15.37
N CYS A 87 -14.29 11.94 15.23
CA CYS A 87 -15.36 12.93 15.11
C CYS A 87 -15.86 13.38 16.47
#